data_AF-C6KEA1-F1
#
_entry.id   AF-C6KEA1-F1
#
_cell.length_a   1.000
_cell.length_b   1.000
_cell.length_c   1.000
_cell.angle_alpha   90.00
_cell.angle_beta   90.00
_cell.angle_gamma   90.00
#
_symmetry.space_group_name_H-M   'P 1'
#
loop_
_entity.id
_entity.type
_entity.pdbx_description
1 polymer ?
#
loop_
_entity_poly.entity_id
_entity_poly.type
_entity_poly.pdbx_seq_one_letter_code
_entity_poly.pdbx_strand_id
1 'polypeptide(L)' 'VCTYRELRFASIRLPGCPPGVDPMVSFPVALSCHCGPCQIKTTDCGVFRDQPLACAPQASSSSKDPPSQPLTS' A
#
# COMPACT_ATOMS: atom_id res chain seq x y z
N VAL A 1 5.65 -12.89 12.71
CA VAL A 1 5.48 -11.95 11.57
C VAL A 1 6.86 -11.48 11.13
N CYS A 2 7.11 -11.44 9.83
CA CYS A 2 8.34 -10.89 9.27
C CYS A 2 8.03 -9.57 8.56
N THR A 3 8.90 -8.58 8.72
CA THR A 3 8.77 -7.27 8.06
C THR A 3 10.14 -6.70 7.69
N TYR A 4 10.15 -5.59 6.96
CA TYR A 4 11.36 -4.91 6.52
C TYR A 4 12.23 -4.53 7.73
N ARG A 5 13.52 -4.87 7.68
CA ARG A 5 14.53 -4.37 8.62
C ARG A 5 15.31 -3.24 7.97
N GLU A 6 15.91 -3.53 6.82
CA GLU A 6 16.56 -2.54 5.96
C GLU A 6 15.90 -2.56 4.60
N LEU A 7 15.73 -1.38 4.01
CA LEU A 7 15.11 -1.21 2.70
C LEU A 7 15.79 -0.10 1.92
N ARG A 8 15.61 -0.13 0.61
CA ARG A 8 15.85 1.00 -0.29
C ARG A 8 14.58 1.31 -1.07
N PHE A 9 14.45 2.52 -1.59
CA PHE A 9 13.38 2.85 -2.52
C PHE A 9 13.85 2.67 -3.95
N ALA A 10 13.00 2.03 -4.76
CA ALA A 10 13.11 2.01 -6.21
C ALA A 10 11.90 2.72 -6.79
N SER A 11 12.04 3.32 -7.96
CA SER A 11 10.95 4.01 -8.64
C SER A 11 10.72 3.42 -10.02
N ILE A 12 9.45 3.35 -10.42
CA ILE A 12 9.03 2.99 -11.78
C ILE A 12 8.16 4.09 -12.35
N ARG A 13 8.16 4.18 -13.68
CA ARG A 13 7.27 5.06 -14.43
C ARG A 13 6.02 4.29 -14.84
N LEU A 14 4.85 4.70 -14.35
CA LEU A 14 3.58 4.10 -14.75
C LEU A 14 3.21 4.51 -16.19
N PRO A 15 2.74 3.57 -17.02
CA PRO A 15 2.18 3.89 -18.32
C PRO A 15 0.77 4.48 -18.20
N GLY A 16 0.38 5.36 -19.13
CA GLY A 16 -1.00 5.83 -19.28
C GLY A 16 -1.43 6.99 -18.37
N CYS A 17 -0.53 7.62 -17.61
CA CYS A 17 -0.85 8.80 -16.82
C CYS A 17 -1.21 10.02 -17.71
N PRO A 18 -2.21 10.83 -17.33
CA PRO A 18 -2.56 12.06 -18.05
C PRO A 18 -1.42 13.11 -18.06
N PRO A 19 -1.43 14.06 -19.02
CA PRO A 19 -0.50 15.19 -19.00
C PRO A 19 -0.58 15.99 -17.69
N GLY A 20 0.58 16.40 -17.16
CA GLY A 20 0.67 17.16 -15.91
C GLY A 20 0.63 16.33 -14.62
N VAL A 21 0.45 15.01 -14.71
CA VAL A 21 0.58 14.07 -13.58
C VAL A 21 2.00 13.51 -13.56
N ASP A 22 2.62 13.46 -12.38
CA ASP A 22 3.89 12.75 -12.20
C ASP A 22 3.66 11.23 -12.31
N PRO A 23 4.21 10.55 -13.32
CA PRO A 23 4.03 9.12 -13.50
C PRO A 23 4.95 8.27 -12.60
N MET A 24 5.83 8.87 -11.81
CA MET A 24 6.78 8.11 -10.98
C MET A 24 6.16 7.61 -9.69
N VAL A 25 6.27 6.30 -9.46
CA VAL A 25 5.87 5.65 -8.22
C VAL A 25 7.09 5.01 -7.58
N SER A 26 7.32 5.34 -6.31
CA SER A 26 8.39 4.75 -5.50
C SER A 26 7.85 3.66 -4.59
N PHE A 27 8.54 2.53 -4.52
CA PHE A 27 8.19 1.39 -3.68
C PHE A 27 9.41 0.89 -2.91
N PRO A 28 9.21 0.36 -1.70
CA PRO A 28 10.30 -0.19 -0.90
C PRO A 28 10.75 -1.53 -1.48
N VAL A 29 12.07 -1.73 -1.50
CA VAL A 29 12.74 -2.99 -1.81
C VAL A 29 13.47 -3.43 -0.55
N ALA A 30 13.06 -4.56 0.01
CA ALA A 30 13.72 -5.14 1.18
C ALA A 30 15.18 -5.48 0.87
N LEU A 31 16.11 -4.95 1.66
CA LEU A 31 17.50 -5.38 1.69
C LEU A 31 17.71 -6.45 2.76
N SER A 32 16.98 -6.35 3.88
CA SER A 32 16.93 -7.35 4.93
C SER A 32 15.57 -7.38 5.63
N CYS A 33 15.27 -8.50 6.28
CA CYS A 33 14.03 -8.70 7.04
C CYS A 33 14.34 -8.95 8.52
N HIS A 34 13.36 -8.70 9.37
CA HIS A 34 13.36 -9.19 10.75
C HIS A 34 12.04 -9.88 11.06
N CYS A 35 12.12 -10.92 11.89
CA CYS A 35 10.96 -11.71 12.27
C CYS A 35 10.81 -11.72 13.79
N GLY A 36 9.58 -11.50 14.25
CA GLY A 36 9.21 -11.57 15.66
C GLY A 36 7.92 -12.36 15.88
N PRO A 37 7.52 -12.58 17.15
CA PRO A 37 6.28 -13.25 17.49
C PRO A 37 5.06 -12.59 16.85
N CYS A 38 4.06 -13.37 16.46
CA CYS A 38 2.79 -12.83 16.00
C CYS A 38 1.84 -12.60 17.18
N GLN A 39 1.36 -11.37 17.35
CA GLN A 39 0.40 -11.01 18.40
C GLN A 39 -1.02 -11.36 17.93
N ILE A 40 -1.49 -12.56 18.30
CA ILE A 40 -2.80 -13.10 17.90
C ILE A 40 -3.97 -12.19 18.29
N LYS A 41 -3.80 -11.33 19.31
CA LYS A 41 -4.85 -10.39 19.77
C LYS A 41 -5.12 -9.24 18.81
N THR A 42 -4.13 -8.84 18.01
CA THR A 42 -4.19 -7.63 17.17
C THR A 42 -3.95 -7.91 15.70
N THR A 43 -3.53 -9.13 15.37
CA THR A 43 -3.10 -9.51 14.03
C THR A 43 -3.63 -10.89 13.72
N ASP A 44 -4.30 -11.03 12.58
CA ASP A 44 -4.71 -12.33 12.07
C ASP A 44 -3.45 -13.09 11.62
N CYS A 45 -2.97 -14.00 12.48
CA CYS A 45 -1.75 -14.78 12.28
C CYS A 45 -1.98 -16.04 11.40
N GLY A 46 -2.92 -15.97 10.45
CA GLY A 46 -3.33 -17.08 9.59
C GLY A 46 -2.38 -17.40 8.41
N VAL A 47 -2.65 -18.52 7.74
CA VAL A 47 -1.97 -18.98 6.50
C VAL A 47 -2.13 -17.95 5.38
N PHE A 48 -1.16 -17.94 4.45
CA PHE A 48 -1.14 -17.12 3.24
C PHE A 48 -2.55 -16.99 2.65
N ARG A 49 -3.09 -15.77 2.66
CA ARG A 49 -4.36 -15.51 2.00
C ARG A 49 -4.08 -15.60 0.50
N ASP A 50 -4.79 -16.47 -0.21
CA ASP A 50 -4.77 -16.55 -1.68
C ASP A 50 -5.25 -15.23 -2.28
N GLN A 51 -4.37 -14.23 -2.25
CA GLN A 51 -4.62 -12.93 -2.84
C GLN A 51 -4.20 -13.02 -4.31
N PRO A 52 -5.04 -12.53 -5.25
CA PRO A 52 -4.66 -12.46 -6.65
C PRO A 52 -3.33 -11.72 -6.82
N LEU A 53 -2.43 -12.28 -7.63
CA LEU A 53 -1.16 -11.67 -7.98
C LEU A 53 -1.32 -10.38 -8.81
N ALA A 54 -2.52 -10.11 -9.31
CA ALA A 54 -2.85 -8.94 -10.11
C ALA A 54 -3.77 -7.98 -9.33
N CYS A 55 -3.47 -6.69 -9.41
CA CYS A 55 -4.41 -5.65 -8.99
C CYS A 55 -5.57 -5.61 -9.98
N ALA A 56 -6.81 -5.69 -9.49
CA ALA A 56 -7.96 -5.40 -10.32
C ALA A 56 -7.91 -3.93 -10.75
N PRO A 57 -8.13 -3.60 -12.04
CA PRO A 57 -8.36 -2.22 -12.41
C PRO A 57 -9.60 -1.74 -11.65
N GLN A 58 -9.41 -0.78 -10.75
CA GLN A 58 -10.54 -0.11 -10.14
C GLN A 58 -11.18 0.72 -11.25
N ALA A 59 -12.24 0.18 -11.87
CA ALA A 59 -13.17 1.02 -12.60
C ALA A 59 -13.65 2.07 -11.60
N SER A 60 -13.29 3.32 -11.83
CA SER A 60 -13.71 4.46 -11.04
C SER A 60 -15.23 4.40 -10.87
N SER A 61 -15.69 3.98 -9.69
CA SER A 61 -17.07 4.08 -9.28
C SER A 61 -17.11 4.71 -7.90
N SER A 62 -17.49 5.98 -7.94
CA SER A 62 -18.15 6.77 -6.89
C SER A 62 -17.38 7.20 -5.64
N SER A 63 -17.32 8.52 -5.51
CA SER A 63 -17.17 9.37 -4.33
C SER A 63 -17.07 8.66 -2.97
N LYS A 64 -16.01 9.03 -2.24
CA LYS A 64 -16.14 9.26 -0.81
C LYS A 64 -15.66 10.68 -0.55
N ASP A 65 -16.60 11.61 -0.40
CA ASP A 65 -16.30 12.93 0.16
C ASP A 65 -15.44 12.77 1.42
N PRO A 66 -14.41 13.59 1.62
CA PRO A 66 -13.77 13.67 2.93
C PRO A 66 -14.82 14.11 3.96
N PRO A 67 -14.80 13.57 5.20
CA PRO A 67 -15.70 14.09 6.22
C PRO A 67 -15.41 15.57 6.43
N SER A 68 -16.42 16.42 6.20
CA SER A 68 -16.40 17.83 6.56
C SER A 68 -16.06 17.97 8.04
N GLN A 69 -14.88 18.50 8.36
CA GLN A 69 -14.58 18.94 9.72
C GLN A 69 -15.46 20.17 10.01
N PRO A 70 -16.22 20.22 11.13
CA PRO A 70 -16.90 21.44 11.50
C PRO A 70 -15.89 22.51 11.88
N LEU A 71 -15.97 23.65 11.19
CA LEU A 71 -15.32 24.89 11.58
C LEU A 71 -15.99 25.35 12.88
N THR A 72 -15.38 25.10 14.04
CA THR A 72 -15.80 25.75 15.28
C THR A 72 -15.06 27.08 15.39
N SER A 73 -15.87 28.14 15.54
CA SER A 73 -15.45 29.51 15.84
C SER A 73 -14.67 29.62 17.16
#